data_AF-A0A158KA07-F1
#
_entry.id   AF-A0A158KA07-F1
#
_cell.length_a   1.000
_cell.length_b   1.000
_cell.length_c   1.000
_cell.angle_alpha   90.00
_cell.angle_beta   90.00
_cell.angle_gamma   90.00
#
_symmetry.space_group_name_H-M   'P 1'
#
loop_
_entity.id
_entity.type
_entity.pdbx_description
1 polymer ?
#
loop_
_entity_poly.entity_id
_entity_poly.type
_entity_poly.pdbx_seq_one_letter_code
_entity_poly.pdbx_strand_id
1 'polypeptide(L)'
;MNQFTQIGDRITDKSSQPDERTVRDWMGPEAFEHWVGLRNWIEAFYPDVFAPDWLYGGEKRGWSLRYKKTRAFCTLLPAYRLFSVLVVLGRAEREKFEARRYSWSPKFVKLYDEARAYPDGKWLTIPITSADDRHEVTDLMSMKRPGRSFS
;
A
#
# COMPACT_ATOMS: atom_id res chain seq x y z
N MET A 1 -14.50 -27.73 -8.69
CA MET A 1 -13.31 -27.68 -7.82
C MET A 1 -13.52 -26.55 -6.84
N ASN A 2 -13.76 -26.85 -5.55
CA ASN A 2 -13.78 -25.84 -4.50
C ASN A 2 -12.35 -25.40 -4.25
N GLN A 3 -11.92 -24.32 -4.88
CA GLN A 3 -10.73 -23.62 -4.42
C GLN A 3 -11.10 -22.99 -3.07
N PHE A 4 -10.51 -23.51 -2.00
CA PHE A 4 -10.60 -22.85 -0.70
C PHE A 4 -9.75 -21.59 -0.78
N THR A 5 -10.39 -20.42 -0.63
CA THR A 5 -9.68 -19.14 -0.59
C THR A 5 -8.75 -19.09 0.63
N GLN A 6 -7.50 -18.70 0.41
CA GLN A 6 -6.46 -18.56 1.43
C GLN A 6 -6.17 -17.10 1.72
N ILE A 7 -5.72 -16.80 2.95
CA ILE A 7 -5.33 -15.44 3.32
C ILE A 7 -4.25 -14.94 2.35
N GLY A 8 -4.48 -13.78 1.75
CA GLY A 8 -3.58 -13.20 0.75
C GLY A 8 -3.96 -13.48 -0.71
N ASP A 9 -4.99 -14.29 -0.97
CA ASP A 9 -5.49 -14.51 -2.32
C ASP A 9 -5.96 -13.21 -2.96
N ARG A 10 -5.63 -13.02 -4.24
CA ARG A 10 -5.90 -11.78 -4.98
C ARG A 10 -7.31 -11.77 -5.54
N ILE A 11 -7.88 -10.58 -5.72
CA ILE A 11 -9.09 -10.40 -6.51
C ILE A 11 -8.67 -10.53 -7.99
N THR A 12 -9.00 -11.65 -8.62
CA THR A 12 -8.52 -11.99 -9.97
C THR A 12 -9.59 -11.96 -11.05
N ASP A 13 -10.87 -11.77 -10.70
CA ASP A 13 -11.92 -11.60 -11.70
C ASP A 13 -11.68 -10.32 -12.50
N LYS A 14 -11.24 -10.48 -13.75
CA LYS A 14 -10.92 -9.39 -14.68
C LYS A 14 -12.14 -8.83 -15.42
N SER A 15 -13.34 -9.37 -15.18
CA SER A 15 -14.57 -8.97 -15.88
C SER A 15 -14.91 -7.49 -15.67
N SER A 16 -14.64 -6.98 -14.47
CA SER A 16 -14.88 -5.60 -14.07
C SER A 16 -13.93 -5.17 -12.96
N GLN A 17 -13.75 -3.85 -12.80
CA GLN A 17 -13.02 -3.30 -11.66
C GLN A 17 -13.80 -3.59 -10.37
N PRO A 18 -13.14 -3.97 -9.27
CA PRO A 18 -13.83 -4.27 -8.03
C PRO A 18 -14.44 -3.00 -7.46
N ASP A 19 -15.73 -3.07 -7.14
CA ASP A 19 -16.41 -2.05 -6.37
C ASP A 19 -16.05 -2.16 -4.87
N GLU A 20 -16.49 -1.18 -4.09
CA GLU A 20 -16.19 -1.12 -2.65
C GLU A 20 -16.71 -2.35 -1.90
N ARG A 21 -17.88 -2.86 -2.29
CA ARG A 21 -18.49 -4.03 -1.65
C ARG A 21 -17.65 -5.28 -1.91
N THR A 22 -17.19 -5.47 -3.14
CA THR A 22 -16.30 -6.58 -3.53
C THR A 22 -15.00 -6.52 -2.73
N VAL A 23 -14.39 -5.33 -2.61
CA VAL A 23 -13.18 -5.14 -1.81
C VAL A 23 -13.43 -5.48 -0.34
N ARG A 24 -14.53 -4.97 0.25
CA ARG A 24 -14.89 -5.24 1.65
C ARG A 24 -15.15 -6.72 1.91
N ASP A 25 -15.98 -7.34 1.08
CA ASP A 25 -16.40 -8.73 1.27
C ASP A 25 -15.21 -9.69 1.09
N TRP A 26 -14.27 -9.35 0.18
CA TRP A 26 -13.03 -10.12 -0.01
C TRP A 26 -12.03 -9.94 1.13
N MET A 27 -11.76 -8.69 1.53
CA MET A 27 -10.79 -8.38 2.59
C MET A 27 -11.30 -8.73 3.99
N GLY A 28 -12.62 -8.82 4.18
CA GLY A 28 -13.22 -8.88 5.51
C GLY A 28 -13.16 -7.53 6.25
N PRO A 29 -13.95 -7.38 7.32
CA PRO A 29 -14.18 -6.09 7.98
C PRO A 29 -12.92 -5.47 8.59
N GLU A 30 -12.07 -6.28 9.25
CA GLU A 30 -10.86 -5.80 9.93
C GLU A 30 -9.85 -5.18 8.95
N ALA A 31 -9.47 -5.90 7.90
CA ALA A 31 -8.57 -5.38 6.88
C ALA A 31 -9.20 -4.20 6.09
N PHE A 32 -10.52 -4.24 5.88
CA PHE A 32 -11.24 -3.16 5.21
C PHE A 32 -11.26 -1.85 6.02
N GLU A 33 -11.30 -1.91 7.35
CA GLU A 33 -11.17 -0.72 8.19
C GLU A 33 -9.83 0.00 7.94
N HIS A 34 -8.74 -0.76 7.82
CA HIS A 34 -7.44 -0.20 7.49
C HIS A 34 -7.38 0.35 6.07
N TRP A 35 -8.02 -0.32 5.11
CA TRP A 35 -8.17 0.17 3.73
C TRP A 35 -8.86 1.54 3.68
N VAL A 36 -10.03 1.67 4.33
CA VAL A 36 -10.77 2.94 4.38
C VAL A 36 -9.97 4.01 5.11
N GLY A 37 -9.39 3.67 6.26
CA GLY A 37 -8.59 4.61 7.05
C GLY A 37 -7.41 5.19 6.26
N LEU A 38 -6.70 4.37 5.49
CA LEU A 38 -5.58 4.85 4.68
C LEU A 38 -6.04 5.70 3.49
N ARG A 39 -7.14 5.33 2.82
CA ARG A 39 -7.71 6.14 1.73
C ARG A 39 -8.15 7.51 2.21
N ASN A 40 -8.83 7.57 3.35
CA ASN A 40 -9.25 8.83 3.98
C ASN A 40 -8.04 9.69 4.37
N TRP A 41 -6.98 9.07 4.90
CA TRP A 41 -5.74 9.79 5.22
C TRP A 41 -5.09 10.39 3.96
N ILE A 42 -5.01 9.64 2.85
CA ILE A 42 -4.46 10.15 1.59
C ILE A 42 -5.28 11.34 1.08
N GLU A 43 -6.61 11.23 1.08
CA GLU A 43 -7.50 12.32 0.64
C GLU A 43 -7.31 13.58 1.49
N ALA A 44 -7.21 13.43 2.82
CA ALA A 44 -7.04 14.55 3.74
C ALA A 44 -5.67 15.23 3.63
N PHE A 45 -4.58 14.47 3.49
CA PHE A 45 -3.22 15.01 3.44
C PHE A 45 -2.79 15.48 2.04
N TYR A 46 -3.43 14.95 1.00
CA TYR A 46 -3.10 15.24 -0.38
C TYR A 46 -4.36 15.57 -1.21
N PRO A 47 -5.15 16.59 -0.80
CA PRO A 47 -6.38 16.95 -1.49
C PRO A 47 -6.08 17.37 -2.92
N ASP A 48 -6.85 16.84 -3.87
CA ASP A 48 -6.72 17.09 -5.31
C ASP A 48 -5.35 16.73 -5.92
N VAL A 49 -4.53 15.92 -5.22
CA VAL A 49 -3.19 15.54 -5.71
C VAL A 49 -3.25 14.26 -6.54
N PHE A 50 -4.12 13.32 -6.18
CA PHE A 50 -4.19 11.98 -6.76
C PHE A 50 -5.58 11.67 -7.31
N ALA A 51 -5.62 11.09 -8.50
CA ALA A 51 -6.78 10.37 -9.01
C ALA A 51 -6.39 8.88 -9.04
N PRO A 52 -6.83 8.05 -8.07
CA PRO A 52 -6.37 6.68 -7.98
C PRO A 52 -6.88 5.81 -9.13
N ASP A 53 -6.03 4.91 -9.63
CA ASP A 53 -6.33 4.05 -10.77
C ASP A 53 -6.31 2.56 -10.42
N TRP A 54 -7.38 1.84 -10.76
CA TRP A 54 -7.41 0.38 -10.65
C TRP A 54 -6.51 -0.25 -11.71
N LEU A 55 -5.61 -1.13 -11.29
CA LEU A 55 -4.72 -1.88 -12.15
C LEU A 55 -4.95 -3.37 -11.98
N TYR A 56 -5.14 -4.06 -13.10
CA TYR A 56 -5.15 -5.51 -13.14
C TYR A 56 -3.75 -6.03 -13.48
N GLY A 57 -3.09 -6.67 -12.51
CA GLY A 57 -1.73 -7.19 -12.64
C GLY A 57 -1.64 -8.64 -13.15
N GLY A 58 -2.73 -9.20 -13.68
CA GLY A 58 -2.84 -10.61 -14.05
C GLY A 58 -3.14 -11.53 -12.86
N GLU A 59 -3.34 -12.83 -13.12
CA GLU A 59 -3.84 -13.79 -12.12
C GLU A 59 -2.99 -13.86 -10.83
N LYS A 60 -1.68 -13.64 -10.94
CA LYS A 60 -0.77 -13.68 -9.79
C LYS A 60 -0.85 -12.45 -8.89
N ARG A 61 -1.27 -11.30 -9.43
CA ARG A 61 -1.25 -9.99 -8.73
C ARG A 61 -2.64 -9.43 -8.49
N GLY A 62 -3.62 -9.82 -9.31
CA GLY A 62 -5.01 -9.36 -9.26
C GLY A 62 -5.15 -7.85 -9.40
N TRP A 63 -6.28 -7.35 -8.91
CA TRP A 63 -6.57 -5.93 -8.84
C TRP A 63 -5.81 -5.22 -7.73
N SER A 64 -5.39 -4.00 -8.01
CA SER A 64 -4.73 -3.10 -7.06
C SER A 64 -5.11 -1.65 -7.34
N LEU A 65 -5.16 -0.81 -6.32
CA LEU A 65 -5.53 0.60 -6.46
C LEU A 65 -4.27 1.45 -6.34
N ARG A 66 -3.81 2.03 -7.45
CA ARG A 66 -2.57 2.79 -7.51
C ARG A 66 -2.81 4.28 -7.30
N TYR A 67 -1.91 4.90 -6.54
CA TYR A 67 -1.82 6.35 -6.37
C TYR A 67 -0.54 6.83 -7.06
N LYS A 68 -0.68 7.70 -8.06
CA LYS A 68 0.45 8.34 -8.76
C LYS A 68 0.11 9.78 -9.12
N LYS A 69 1.15 10.62 -9.22
CA LYS A 69 1.05 11.94 -9.88
C LYS A 69 1.90 11.94 -11.15
N THR A 70 3.20 12.14 -10.99
CA THR A 70 4.21 11.95 -12.05
C THR A 70 4.99 10.65 -11.86
N ARG A 71 5.29 10.32 -10.59
CA ARG A 71 5.91 9.06 -10.16
C ARG A 71 4.95 8.31 -9.25
N ALA A 72 5.17 7.00 -9.09
CA ALA A 72 4.41 6.16 -8.16
C ALA A 72 4.55 6.70 -6.73
N PHE A 73 3.41 6.85 -6.04
CA PHE A 73 3.36 7.22 -4.63
C PHE A 73 3.22 5.96 -3.77
N CYS A 74 2.09 5.27 -3.90
CA CYS A 74 1.85 3.96 -3.30
C CYS A 74 0.86 3.16 -4.16
N THR A 75 0.72 1.87 -3.86
CA THR A 75 -0.32 1.01 -4.44
C THR A 75 -0.96 0.20 -3.33
N LEU A 76 -2.29 0.27 -3.22
CA LEU A 76 -3.06 -0.49 -2.27
C LEU A 76 -3.39 -1.86 -2.86
N LEU A 77 -3.10 -2.91 -2.09
CA LEU A 77 -3.23 -4.29 -2.51
C LEU A 77 -4.32 -4.96 -1.66
N PRO A 78 -5.58 -4.99 -2.14
CA PRO A 78 -6.63 -5.78 -1.50
C PRO A 78 -6.36 -7.27 -1.74
N ALA A 79 -6.51 -8.08 -0.69
CA ALA A 79 -6.38 -9.52 -0.76
C ALA A 79 -7.31 -10.18 0.26
N TYR A 80 -7.53 -11.49 0.13
CA TYR A 80 -8.49 -12.18 0.99
C TYR A 80 -8.01 -12.11 2.44
N ARG A 81 -8.82 -11.53 3.33
CA ARG A 81 -8.48 -11.34 4.76
C ARG A 81 -7.17 -10.57 5.01
N LEU A 82 -6.69 -9.78 4.04
CA LEU A 82 -5.40 -9.10 4.13
C LEU A 82 -5.43 -7.77 3.38
N PHE A 83 -4.82 -6.75 3.99
CA PHE A 83 -4.48 -5.50 3.34
C PHE A 83 -2.97 -5.32 3.27
N SER A 84 -2.44 -4.87 2.14
CA SER A 84 -1.04 -4.44 2.05
C SER A 84 -0.88 -3.18 1.22
N VAL A 85 0.19 -2.43 1.50
CA VAL A 85 0.58 -1.22 0.76
C VAL A 85 1.95 -1.43 0.15
N LEU A 86 2.07 -1.20 -1.15
CA LEU A 86 3.34 -1.15 -1.85
C LEU A 86 3.81 0.30 -1.98
N VAL A 87 5.01 0.59 -1.48
CA VAL A 87 5.69 1.88 -1.65
C VAL A 87 7.01 1.67 -2.39
N VAL A 88 7.26 2.46 -3.43
CA VAL A 88 8.52 2.41 -4.19
C VAL A 88 9.46 3.50 -3.69
N LEU A 89 10.63 3.10 -3.19
CA LEU A 89 11.65 4.00 -2.63
C LEU A 89 12.84 4.14 -3.60
N GLY A 90 12.97 5.32 -4.19
CA GLY A 90 14.14 5.76 -4.92
C GLY A 90 15.33 6.03 -4.00
N ARG A 91 16.45 6.49 -4.57
CA ARG A 91 17.69 6.72 -3.82
C ARG A 91 17.50 7.68 -2.63
N ALA A 92 16.98 8.88 -2.87
CA ALA A 92 16.80 9.88 -1.82
C ALA A 92 15.85 9.43 -0.70
N GLU A 93 14.83 8.63 -1.03
CA GLU A 93 13.88 8.11 -0.05
C GLU A 93 14.50 7.01 0.81
N ARG A 94 15.37 6.17 0.23
CA ARG A 94 16.18 5.20 0.98
C ARG A 94 17.17 5.88 1.91
N GLU A 95 17.87 6.92 1.46
CA GLU A 95 18.79 7.68 2.31
C GLU A 95 18.05 8.29 3.53
N LYS A 96 16.84 8.83 3.33
CA LYS A 96 16.01 9.31 4.44
C LYS A 96 15.52 8.19 5.36
N PHE A 97 15.19 7.01 4.81
CA PHE A 97 14.80 5.84 5.61
C PHE A 97 15.96 5.42 6.52
N GLU A 98 17.18 5.27 5.97
CA GLU A 98 18.37 4.87 6.74
C GLU A 98 18.76 5.91 7.80
N ALA A 99 18.65 7.21 7.48
CA ALA A 99 18.93 8.27 8.45
C ALA A 99 18.02 8.22 9.69
N ARG A 100 16.84 7.59 9.54
CA ARG A 100 15.85 7.40 10.62
C ARG A 100 15.72 5.92 11.01
N ARG A 101 16.69 5.07 10.64
CA ARG A 101 16.57 3.61 10.79
C ARG A 101 16.15 3.18 12.19
N TYR A 102 16.73 3.82 13.21
CA TYR A 102 16.51 3.50 14.62
C TYR A 102 15.18 4.00 15.19
N SER A 103 14.43 4.84 14.46
CA SER A 103 13.08 5.26 14.87
C SER A 103 11.97 4.38 14.31
N TRP A 104 12.27 3.52 13.34
CA TRP A 104 11.31 2.55 12.79
C TRP A 104 11.20 1.31 13.68
N SER A 105 10.05 0.65 13.65
CA SER A 105 9.88 -0.62 14.33
C SER A 105 10.80 -1.70 13.73
N PRO A 106 11.25 -2.68 14.53
CA PRO A 106 12.05 -3.80 14.01
C PRO A 106 11.36 -4.57 12.88
N LYS A 107 10.02 -4.68 12.93
CA LYS A 107 9.20 -5.29 11.87
C LYS A 107 9.34 -4.51 10.57
N PHE A 108 9.23 -3.18 10.63
CA PHE A 108 9.29 -2.31 9.46
C PHE A 108 10.69 -2.26 8.85
N VAL A 109 11.72 -2.21 9.69
CA VAL A 109 13.13 -2.32 9.26
C VAL A 109 13.39 -3.65 8.55
N LYS A 110 12.89 -4.76 9.10
CA LYS A 110 13.03 -6.09 8.47
C LYS A 110 12.37 -6.11 7.08
N LEU A 111 11.14 -5.61 6.95
CA LEU A 111 10.45 -5.51 5.65
C LEU A 111 11.27 -4.69 4.66
N TYR A 112 11.84 -3.57 5.10
CA TYR A 112 12.71 -2.74 4.27
C TYR A 112 13.97 -3.48 3.84
N ASP A 113 14.63 -4.23 4.73
CA ASP A 113 15.86 -4.95 4.41
C ASP A 113 15.61 -6.05 3.38
N GLU A 114 14.53 -6.81 3.56
CA GLU A 114 14.11 -7.93 2.69
C GLU A 114 13.50 -7.47 1.36
N ALA A 115 13.07 -6.19 1.26
CA ALA A 115 12.45 -5.65 0.06
C ALA A 115 13.37 -5.73 -1.18
N ARG A 116 12.80 -6.12 -2.31
CA ARG A 116 13.54 -6.23 -3.57
C ARG A 116 13.87 -4.84 -4.13
N ALA A 117 15.14 -4.65 -4.49
CA ALA A 117 15.58 -3.50 -5.28
C ALA A 117 15.47 -3.80 -6.79
N TYR A 118 14.88 -2.86 -7.51
CA TYR A 118 14.73 -2.86 -8.96
C TYR A 118 15.37 -1.58 -9.54
N PRO A 119 15.57 -1.48 -10.87
CA PRO A 119 16.12 -0.27 -11.48
C PRO A 119 15.32 1.01 -11.17
N ASP A 120 14.02 0.89 -10.94
CA ASP A 120 13.11 2.01 -10.64
C ASP A 120 12.95 2.31 -9.13
N GLY A 121 13.57 1.51 -8.26
CA GLY A 121 13.56 1.72 -6.81
C GLY A 121 13.47 0.43 -5.99
N LYS A 122 13.48 0.57 -4.67
CA LYS A 122 13.24 -0.54 -3.73
C LYS A 122 11.75 -0.64 -3.43
N TRP A 123 11.16 -1.80 -3.69
CA TRP A 123 9.72 -2.02 -3.59
C TRP A 123 9.39 -2.63 -2.23
N LEU A 124 8.87 -1.81 -1.33
CA LEU A 124 8.54 -2.20 0.03
C LEU A 124 7.03 -2.50 0.12
N THR A 125 6.68 -3.77 0.35
CA THR A 125 5.29 -4.20 0.55
C THR A 125 5.04 -4.40 2.03
N ILE A 126 4.08 -3.66 2.59
CA ILE A 126 3.81 -3.56 4.01
C ILE A 126 2.41 -4.13 4.28
N PRO A 127 2.28 -5.28 4.97
CA PRO A 127 1.01 -5.74 5.48
C PRO A 127 0.50 -4.80 6.56
N ILE A 128 -0.78 -4.40 6.48
CA ILE A 128 -1.40 -3.51 7.44
C ILE A 128 -2.38 -4.32 8.29
N THR A 129 -1.94 -4.63 9.51
CA THR A 129 -2.68 -5.47 10.46
C THR A 129 -3.02 -4.73 11.75
N SER A 130 -2.54 -3.49 11.91
CA SER A 130 -2.76 -2.67 13.09
C SER A 130 -2.76 -1.17 12.76
N ALA A 131 -3.14 -0.35 13.75
CA ALA A 131 -2.99 1.10 13.67
C ALA A 131 -1.52 1.53 13.58
N ASP A 132 -0.60 0.82 14.26
CA ASP A 132 0.83 1.10 14.21
C ASP A 132 1.39 0.87 12.80
N ASP A 133 0.98 -0.21 12.13
CA ASP A 133 1.36 -0.48 10.73
C ASP A 133 0.88 0.65 9.81
N ARG A 134 -0.35 1.17 10.05
CA ARG A 134 -0.87 2.34 9.32
C ARG A 134 -0.01 3.57 9.59
N HIS A 135 0.33 3.84 10.85
CA HIS A 135 1.13 5.00 11.23
C HIS A 135 2.51 4.96 10.53
N GLU A 136 3.23 3.83 10.61
CA GLU A 136 4.54 3.69 9.97
C GLU A 136 4.50 3.85 8.45
N VAL A 137 3.48 3.29 7.77
CA VAL A 137 3.34 3.49 6.32
C VAL A 137 2.99 4.95 5.98
N THR A 138 2.19 5.63 6.80
CA THR A 138 1.89 7.05 6.60
C THR A 138 3.09 7.96 6.83
N ASP A 139 3.96 7.64 7.79
CA ASP A 139 5.23 8.34 8.02
C ASP A 139 6.18 8.15 6.84
N LEU A 140 6.31 6.92 6.32
CA LEU A 140 7.11 6.62 5.14
C LEU A 140 6.60 7.40 3.91
N MET A 141 5.28 7.42 3.70
CA MET A 141 4.64 8.15 2.60
C MET A 141 4.80 9.66 2.73
N SER A 142 4.69 10.21 3.94
CA SER A 142 4.92 11.64 4.23
C SER A 142 6.36 12.05 3.97
N MET A 143 7.31 11.18 4.29
CA MET A 143 8.73 11.37 3.97
C MET A 143 8.99 11.39 2.44
N LYS A 144 8.27 10.54 1.70
CA LYS A 144 8.34 10.43 0.23
C LYS A 144 7.74 11.65 -0.48
N ARG A 145 6.58 12.12 0.00
CA ARG A 145 5.94 13.35 -0.47
C ARG A 145 5.42 14.12 0.75
N PRO A 146 6.09 15.20 1.17
CA PRO A 146 5.56 16.06 2.22
C PRO A 146 4.16 16.56 1.83
N GLY A 147 3.21 16.48 2.77
CA GLY A 147 1.87 17.02 2.61
C GLY A 147 1.87 18.55 2.58
N ARG A 148 0.73 19.14 2.21
CA ARG A 148 0.54 20.60 2.12
C ARG A 148 0.73 21.33 3.46
N SER A 149 0.68 20.61 4.57
CA SER A 149 0.91 21.10 5.94
C SER A 149 2.40 21.26 6.32
N PHE A 150 3.33 20.88 5.44
CA PHE A 150 4.78 21.01 5.65
C PHE A 150 5.46 21.98 4.65
N SER A 151 4.70 22.81 3.94
CA SER A 151 5.21 23.84 3.02
C SER A 151 4.93 25.25 3.53
#